data_AF-A0A522ENF7-F1
#
_entry.id   AF-A0A522ENF7-F1
#
_cell.length_a   1.000
_cell.length_b   1.000
_cell.length_c   1.000
_cell.angle_alpha   90.00
_cell.angle_beta   90.00
_cell.angle_gamma   90.00
#
_symmetry.space_group_name_H-M   'P 1'
#
loop_
_entity.id
_entity.type
_entity.pdbx_description
1 polymer ?
#
loop_
_entity_poly.entity_id
_entity_poly.type
_entity_poly.pdbx_seq_one_letter_code
_entity_poly.pdbx_strand_id
1 'polypeptide(L)'
;MRSSALIGIIILAAGIFVSYLSDELIATQTAGLQATATTTAAVIFVALSAALIGVGAGLLVHWIIGFAVHWKAFMAEIIIGFATFFIGIGASLMSGNWWTGMQVFCTFLIASITIFVLSFTTAFSGVKEEVRTVKKGLKKWKKKRT
;
A
#
# COMPACT_ATOMS: atom_id res chain seq x y z
N MET A 1 -7.58 -2.06 -18.42
CA MET A 1 -7.17 -2.08 -17.00
C MET A 1 -7.25 -0.67 -16.45
N ARG A 2 -7.76 -0.45 -15.22
CA ARG A 2 -7.71 0.87 -14.56
C ARG A 2 -6.23 1.25 -14.35
N SER A 3 -5.86 2.51 -14.62
CA SER A 3 -4.48 2.98 -14.56
C SER A 3 -3.81 2.75 -13.19
N SER A 4 -4.59 2.69 -12.11
CA SER A 4 -4.09 2.42 -10.75
C SER A 4 -3.45 1.03 -10.58
N ALA A 5 -3.97 -0.01 -11.25
CA ALA A 5 -3.40 -1.35 -11.16
C ALA A 5 -2.03 -1.45 -11.85
N LEU A 6 -1.89 -0.80 -13.01
CA LEU A 6 -0.64 -0.76 -13.75
C LEU A 6 0.44 0.01 -12.97
N ILE A 7 0.07 1.14 -12.35
CA ILE A 7 0.95 1.91 -11.48
C ILE A 7 1.39 1.06 -10.28
N GLY A 8 0.46 0.34 -9.63
CA GLY A 8 0.77 -0.57 -8.52
C GLY A 8 1.77 -1.66 -8.90
N ILE A 9 1.60 -2.30 -10.06
CA ILE A 9 2.53 -3.33 -10.57
C ILE A 9 3.92 -2.75 -10.83
N ILE A 10 4.01 -1.59 -11.48
CA ILE A 10 5.29 -0.95 -11.80
C ILE A 10 6.03 -0.56 -10.52
N ILE A 11 5.33 0.05 -9.56
CA ILE A 11 5.90 0.45 -8.27
C ILE A 11 6.38 -0.78 -7.49
N LEU A 12 5.60 -1.86 -7.49
CA LEU A 12 5.98 -3.10 -6.80
C LEU A 12 7.20 -3.76 -7.45
N ALA A 13 7.27 -3.82 -8.79
CA ALA A 13 8.42 -4.33 -9.51
C ALA A 13 9.69 -3.50 -9.25
N ALA A 14 9.57 -2.17 -9.23
CA ALA A 14 10.67 -1.28 -8.86
C ALA A 14 11.11 -1.50 -7.41
N GLY A 15 10.17 -1.67 -6.47
CA GLY A 15 10.47 -1.97 -5.08
C GLY A 15 11.23 -3.29 -4.89
N ILE A 16 10.83 -4.36 -5.61
CA ILE A 16 11.54 -5.63 -5.63
C ILE A 16 12.97 -5.46 -6.17
N PHE A 17 13.13 -4.73 -7.27
CA PHE A 17 14.45 -4.45 -7.84
C PHE A 17 15.36 -3.70 -6.84
N VAL A 18 14.83 -2.68 -6.16
CA VAL A 18 15.57 -1.94 -5.11
C VAL A 18 15.87 -2.84 -3.92
N SER A 19 14.98 -3.77 -3.57
CA SER A 19 15.24 -4.76 -2.50
C SER A 19 16.45 -5.64 -2.84
N TYR A 20 16.53 -6.16 -4.06
CA TYR A 20 17.70 -6.94 -4.49
C TYR A 20 19.00 -6.11 -4.44
N LEU A 21 18.96 -4.86 -4.89
CA LEU A 21 20.12 -3.96 -4.77
C LEU A 21 20.51 -3.71 -3.31
N SER A 22 19.53 -3.63 -2.42
CA SER A 22 19.75 -3.44 -0.99
C SER A 22 20.45 -4.65 -0.36
N ASP A 23 20.04 -5.87 -0.72
CA ASP A 23 20.67 -7.10 -0.21
C ASP A 23 22.13 -7.22 -0.65
N GLU A 24 22.41 -6.92 -1.93
CA GLU A 24 23.78 -6.89 -2.46
C GLU A 24 24.64 -5.81 -1.77
N LEU A 25 24.08 -4.62 -1.53
CA LEU A 25 24.78 -3.55 -0.81
C LEU A 25 25.08 -3.93 0.65
N ILE A 26 24.14 -4.59 1.34
CA ILE A 26 24.34 -5.08 2.70
C ILE A 26 25.45 -6.15 2.72
N ALA A 27 25.46 -7.07 1.74
CA ALA A 27 26.51 -8.07 1.62
C ALA A 27 27.90 -7.43 1.43
N THR A 28 28.02 -6.41 0.58
CA THR A 28 29.31 -5.72 0.35
C THR A 28 29.84 -4.95 1.57
N GLN A 29 28.99 -4.48 2.48
CA GLN A 29 29.44 -3.86 3.75
C GLN A 29 30.21 -4.83 4.63
N THR A 30 29.79 -6.09 4.66
CA THR A 30 30.44 -7.11 5.48
C THR A 30 31.84 -7.48 4.98
N ALA A 31 32.20 -7.07 3.75
CA ALA A 31 33.48 -7.35 3.09
C ALA A 31 34.55 -6.24 3.24
N GLY A 32 34.28 -5.14 3.96
CA GLY A 32 35.35 -4.34 4.58
C GLY A 32 35.85 -3.05 3.90
N LEU A 33 35.11 -2.38 3.01
CA LEU A 33 35.48 -1.03 2.55
C LEU A 33 34.33 -0.01 2.68
N GLN A 34 34.63 1.15 3.29
CA GLN A 34 33.74 2.31 3.52
C GLN A 34 32.46 2.05 4.33
N ALA A 35 32.59 1.72 5.61
CA ALA A 35 31.46 1.41 6.49
C ALA A 35 30.37 2.50 6.54
N THR A 36 30.70 3.78 6.67
CA THR A 36 29.66 4.81 6.92
C THR A 36 28.81 5.13 5.69
N ALA A 37 29.45 5.38 4.52
CA ALA A 37 28.73 5.74 3.29
C ALA A 37 27.88 4.57 2.76
N THR A 38 28.42 3.35 2.82
CA THR A 38 27.68 2.15 2.42
C THR A 38 26.54 1.84 3.39
N THR A 39 26.73 2.02 4.71
CA THR A 39 25.66 1.85 5.73
C THR A 39 24.52 2.82 5.51
N THR A 40 24.82 4.11 5.32
CA THR A 40 23.78 5.12 5.03
C THR A 40 23.04 4.80 3.73
N ALA A 41 23.75 4.38 2.68
CA ALA A 41 23.12 3.97 1.42
C ALA A 41 22.20 2.75 1.63
N ALA A 42 22.64 1.72 2.35
CA ALA A 42 21.82 0.55 2.62
C ALA A 42 20.55 0.89 3.42
N VAL A 43 20.62 1.75 4.45
CA VAL A 43 19.43 2.22 5.19
C VAL A 43 18.43 2.87 4.23
N ILE A 44 18.91 3.74 3.33
CA ILE A 44 18.05 4.44 2.37
C ILE A 44 17.43 3.46 1.38
N PHE A 45 18.20 2.50 0.86
CA PHE A 45 17.71 1.49 -0.07
C PHE A 45 16.71 0.52 0.57
N VAL A 46 16.93 0.11 1.83
CA VAL A 46 15.95 -0.67 2.61
C VAL A 46 14.67 0.13 2.82
N ALA A 47 14.76 1.39 3.24
CA ALA A 47 13.59 2.23 3.47
C ALA A 47 12.81 2.48 2.16
N LEU A 48 13.52 2.73 1.06
CA LEU A 48 12.93 3.01 -0.25
C LEU A 48 12.30 1.75 -0.86
N SER A 49 12.95 0.59 -0.77
CA SER A 49 12.36 -0.68 -1.20
C SER A 49 11.11 -1.02 -0.39
N ALA A 50 11.16 -0.90 0.93
CA ALA A 50 10.01 -1.14 1.79
C ALA A 50 8.84 -0.20 1.45
N ALA A 51 9.12 1.07 1.18
CA ALA A 51 8.11 2.04 0.78
C ALA A 51 7.48 1.69 -0.57
N LEU A 52 8.30 1.38 -1.58
CA LEU A 52 7.80 1.02 -2.92
C LEU A 52 6.99 -0.27 -2.88
N ILE A 53 7.48 -1.33 -2.23
CA ILE A 53 6.76 -2.60 -2.12
C ILE A 53 5.46 -2.38 -1.34
N GLY A 54 5.51 -1.66 -0.22
CA GLY A 54 4.33 -1.37 0.61
C GLY A 54 3.25 -0.59 -0.15
N VAL A 55 3.62 0.50 -0.83
CA VAL A 55 2.69 1.31 -1.64
C VAL A 55 2.13 0.50 -2.80
N GLY A 56 2.98 -0.23 -3.53
CA GLY A 56 2.58 -1.07 -4.66
C GLY A 56 1.58 -2.16 -4.24
N ALA A 57 1.87 -2.86 -3.14
CA ALA A 57 0.98 -3.88 -2.58
C ALA A 57 -0.35 -3.27 -2.12
N GLY A 58 -0.31 -2.14 -1.41
CA GLY A 58 -1.52 -1.46 -0.95
C GLY A 58 -2.42 -0.98 -2.10
N LEU A 59 -1.82 -0.45 -3.18
CA LEU A 59 -2.55 -0.06 -4.40
C LEU A 59 -3.21 -1.24 -5.10
N LEU A 60 -2.54 -2.39 -5.16
CA LEU A 60 -3.10 -3.60 -5.76
C LEU A 60 -4.26 -4.15 -4.94
N VAL A 61 -4.11 -4.22 -3.61
CA VAL A 61 -5.18 -4.64 -2.70
C VAL A 61 -6.39 -3.72 -2.83
N HIS A 62 -6.19 -2.40 -2.80
CA HIS A 62 -7.27 -1.42 -3.03
C HIS A 62 -7.95 -1.62 -4.38
N TRP A 63 -7.18 -1.87 -5.45
CA TRP A 63 -7.75 -2.14 -6.77
C TRP A 63 -8.61 -3.41 -6.81
N ILE A 64 -8.17 -4.50 -6.17
CA ILE A 64 -8.92 -5.76 -6.08
C ILE A 64 -10.24 -5.54 -5.34
N ILE A 65 -10.23 -4.74 -4.26
CA ILE A 65 -11.41 -4.47 -3.44
C ILE A 65 -12.35 -3.44 -4.10
N GLY A 66 -11.82 -2.55 -4.94
CA GLY A 66 -12.55 -1.50 -5.65
C GLY A 66 -13.60 -1.97 -6.68
N PHE A 67 -13.83 -3.28 -6.78
CA PHE A 67 -14.96 -3.88 -7.51
C PHE A 67 -16.21 -4.12 -6.63
N ALA A 68 -16.08 -4.03 -5.31
CA ALA A 68 -17.19 -4.20 -4.37
C ALA A 68 -18.01 -2.90 -4.19
N VAL A 69 -19.22 -3.01 -3.64
CA VAL A 69 -20.05 -1.86 -3.25
C VAL A 69 -19.26 -0.98 -2.27
N HIS A 70 -19.20 0.34 -2.50
CA HIS A 70 -18.33 1.30 -1.81
C HIS A 70 -18.27 1.14 -0.28
N TRP A 71 -19.41 0.94 0.39
CA TRP A 71 -19.44 0.74 1.84
C TRP A 71 -18.81 -0.59 2.30
N LYS A 72 -19.04 -1.68 1.55
CA LYS A 72 -18.42 -2.99 1.81
C LYS A 72 -16.92 -2.96 1.49
N ALA A 73 -16.55 -2.25 0.43
CA ALA A 73 -15.16 -2.02 0.04
C ALA A 73 -14.39 -1.28 1.14
N PHE A 74 -14.94 -0.19 1.66
CA PHE A 74 -14.37 0.57 2.78
C PHE A 74 -14.12 -0.29 4.02
N MET A 75 -15.13 -1.06 4.46
CA MET A 75 -14.99 -1.93 5.64
C MET A 75 -13.95 -3.04 5.41
N ALA A 76 -13.93 -3.63 4.21
CA ALA A 76 -12.92 -4.63 3.85
C ALA A 76 -11.50 -4.04 3.85
N GLU A 77 -11.32 -2.83 3.32
CA GLU A 77 -10.03 -2.14 3.29
C GLU A 77 -9.51 -1.83 4.70
N ILE A 78 -10.37 -1.37 5.61
CA ILE A 78 -9.98 -1.15 7.01
C ILE A 78 -9.53 -2.45 7.67
N ILE A 79 -10.33 -3.52 7.56
CA ILE A 79 -10.01 -4.82 8.16
C ILE A 79 -8.70 -5.37 7.60
N ILE A 80 -8.52 -5.30 6.28
CA ILE A 80 -7.31 -5.77 5.61
C ILE A 80 -6.10 -4.89 5.99
N GLY A 81 -6.28 -3.57 6.15
CA GLY A 81 -5.22 -2.68 6.61
C GLY A 81 -4.72 -3.06 8.00
N PHE A 82 -5.61 -3.33 8.96
CA PHE A 82 -5.23 -3.82 10.29
C PHE A 82 -4.59 -5.21 10.23
N ALA A 83 -5.17 -6.15 9.48
CA ALA A 83 -4.60 -7.49 9.31
C ALA A 83 -3.18 -7.44 8.72
N THR A 84 -2.96 -6.60 7.71
CA THR A 84 -1.66 -6.38 7.06
C THR A 84 -0.63 -5.88 8.07
N PHE A 85 -1.00 -4.97 8.97
CA PHE A 85 -0.12 -4.49 10.03
C PHE A 85 0.29 -5.60 11.01
N PHE A 86 -0.66 -6.39 11.52
CA PHE A 86 -0.37 -7.48 12.45
C PHE A 86 0.45 -8.61 11.80
N ILE A 87 0.17 -8.94 10.54
CA ILE A 87 0.99 -9.86 9.75
C ILE A 87 2.42 -9.32 9.64
N GLY A 88 2.60 -8.01 9.43
CA GLY A 88 3.90 -7.36 9.39
C GLY A 88 4.71 -7.52 10.67
N ILE A 89 4.08 -7.38 11.84
CA ILE A 89 4.71 -7.62 13.15
C ILE A 89 5.11 -9.10 13.28
N GLY A 90 4.22 -10.03 12.94
CA GLY A 90 4.53 -11.45 13.00
C GLY A 90 5.70 -11.84 12.09
N ALA A 91 5.66 -11.38 10.84
CA ALA A 91 6.68 -11.67 9.85
C ALA A 91 8.04 -11.05 10.20
N SER A 92 8.08 -9.85 10.79
CA SER A 92 9.34 -9.22 11.20
C SER A 92 10.01 -9.98 12.34
N LEU A 93 9.23 -10.44 13.33
CA LEU A 93 9.71 -11.25 14.45
C LEU A 93 10.24 -12.63 14.01
N MET A 94 9.71 -13.18 12.92
CA MET A 94 10.12 -14.49 12.39
C MET A 94 11.32 -14.43 11.42
N SER A 95 11.77 -13.24 11.01
CA SER A 95 12.76 -13.08 9.93
C SER A 95 14.18 -13.58 10.25
N GLY A 96 14.52 -13.79 11.52
CA GLY A 96 15.84 -14.26 11.97
C GLY A 96 17.00 -13.27 11.76
N ASN A 97 16.82 -12.23 10.95
CA ASN A 97 17.78 -11.16 10.68
C ASN A 97 17.13 -9.80 10.96
N TRP A 98 17.73 -8.99 11.84
CA TRP A 98 17.21 -7.66 12.21
C TRP A 98 16.95 -6.73 11.02
N TRP A 99 17.83 -6.74 10.01
CA TRP A 99 17.68 -5.91 8.81
C TRP A 99 16.49 -6.32 7.96
N THR A 100 16.37 -7.62 7.67
CA THR A 100 15.24 -8.18 6.94
C THR A 100 13.94 -7.98 7.73
N GLY A 101 13.97 -8.18 9.05
CA GLY A 101 12.82 -7.94 9.93
C GLY A 101 12.36 -6.50 9.89
N MET A 102 13.28 -5.53 9.93
CA MET A 102 12.96 -4.11 9.81
C MET A 102 12.35 -3.79 8.44
N GLN A 103 12.93 -4.31 7.36
CA GLN A 103 12.42 -4.10 6.00
C GLN A 103 11.01 -4.66 5.84
N VAL A 104 10.77 -5.89 6.31
CA VAL A 104 9.47 -6.55 6.29
C VAL A 104 8.47 -5.72 7.11
N PHE A 105 8.81 -5.32 8.33
CA PHE A 105 7.94 -4.49 9.16
C PHE A 105 7.56 -3.18 8.46
N CYS A 106 8.54 -2.44 7.94
CA CYS A 106 8.30 -1.19 7.20
C CYS A 106 7.43 -1.41 5.97
N THR A 107 7.63 -2.50 5.24
CA THR A 107 6.83 -2.84 4.04
C THR A 107 5.36 -3.02 4.39
N PHE A 108 5.08 -3.85 5.40
CA PHE A 108 3.71 -4.13 5.84
C PHE A 108 3.06 -2.92 6.52
N LEU A 109 3.83 -2.11 7.26
CA LEU A 109 3.35 -0.85 7.83
C LEU A 109 2.93 0.12 6.73
N ILE A 110 3.76 0.32 5.71
CA ILE A 110 3.46 1.23 4.60
C ILE A 110 2.29 0.71 3.76
N ALA A 111 2.20 -0.61 3.54
CA ALA A 111 1.04 -1.23 2.89
C ALA A 111 -0.25 -0.98 3.68
N SER A 112 -0.22 -1.17 5.01
CA SER A 112 -1.35 -0.91 5.90
C SER A 112 -1.80 0.55 5.85
N ILE A 113 -0.85 1.50 5.97
CA ILE A 113 -1.14 2.94 5.86
C ILE A 113 -1.73 3.28 4.49
N THR A 114 -1.16 2.73 3.41
CA THR A 114 -1.63 2.97 2.04
C THR A 114 -3.07 2.49 1.87
N ILE A 115 -3.39 1.27 2.31
CA ILE A 115 -4.75 0.72 2.25
C ILE A 115 -5.70 1.57 3.10
N PHE A 116 -5.27 1.99 4.30
CA PHE A 116 -6.07 2.82 5.19
C PHE A 116 -6.39 4.18 4.57
N VAL A 117 -5.41 4.88 4.01
CA VAL A 117 -5.63 6.17 3.31
C VAL A 117 -6.55 5.99 2.11
N LEU A 118 -6.34 4.94 1.31
CA LEU A 118 -7.17 4.65 0.14
C LEU A 118 -8.62 4.31 0.54
N SER A 119 -8.84 3.69 1.71
CA SER A 119 -10.18 3.41 2.20
C SER A 119 -11.05 4.66 2.36
N PHE A 120 -10.48 5.77 2.83
CA PHE A 120 -11.22 7.03 2.91
C PHE A 120 -11.59 7.55 1.52
N THR A 121 -10.74 7.35 0.51
CA THR A 121 -11.07 7.73 -0.87
C THR A 121 -12.26 6.94 -1.41
N THR A 122 -12.36 5.64 -1.08
CA THR A 122 -13.52 4.79 -1.37
C THR A 122 -14.79 5.31 -0.69
N ALA A 123 -14.70 5.68 0.59
CA ALA A 123 -15.83 6.25 1.33
C ALA A 123 -16.32 7.58 0.72
N PHE A 124 -15.42 8.53 0.45
CA PHE A 124 -15.78 9.83 -0.13
C PHE A 124 -16.33 9.72 -1.56
N SER A 125 -15.82 8.80 -2.36
CA SER A 125 -16.35 8.56 -3.71
C SER A 125 -17.75 7.93 -3.68
N GLY A 126 -17.99 6.97 -2.76
CA GLY A 126 -19.32 6.42 -2.51
C GLY A 126 -20.34 7.48 -2.10
N VAL A 127 -20.00 8.37 -1.16
CA VAL A 127 -20.88 9.46 -0.71
C VAL A 127 -21.26 10.39 -1.86
N LYS A 128 -20.29 10.77 -2.72
CA LYS A 128 -20.58 11.62 -3.89
C LYS A 128 -21.55 10.95 -4.87
N GLU A 129 -21.43 9.64 -5.06
CA GLU A 129 -22.26 8.88 -5.98
C GLU A 129 -23.69 8.70 -5.45
N GLU A 130 -23.85 8.46 -4.15
CA GLU A 130 -25.15 8.44 -3.48
C GLU A 130 -25.86 9.80 -3.55
N VAL A 131 -25.16 10.89 -3.21
CA VAL A 131 -25.71 12.26 -3.31
C VAL A 131 -26.15 12.57 -4.73
N ARG A 132 -25.38 12.15 -5.76
CA ARG A 132 -25.76 12.33 -7.16
C ARG A 132 -27.02 11.55 -7.52
N THR A 133 -27.18 10.35 -6.98
CA THR A 133 -28.34 9.48 -7.21
C THR A 133 -29.60 10.05 -6.56
N VAL A 134 -29.51 10.50 -5.31
CA VAL A 134 -30.61 11.18 -4.60
C VAL A 134 -31.02 12.46 -5.33
N LYS A 135 -30.05 13.29 -5.77
CA LYS A 135 -30.32 14.51 -6.53
C LYS A 135 -31.02 14.23 -7.87
N LYS A 136 -30.64 13.14 -8.57
CA LYS A 136 -31.33 12.69 -9.80
C LYS A 136 -32.76 12.23 -9.49
N GLY A 137 -32.96 11.49 -8.40
CA GLY A 137 -34.29 11.06 -7.94
C GLY A 137 -35.21 12.24 -7.63
N LEU A 138 -34.72 13.22 -6.88
CA LEU A 138 -35.45 14.46 -6.56
C LEU A 138 -35.81 15.26 -7.81
N LYS A 139 -34.89 15.40 -8.78
CA LYS A 139 -35.19 16.06 -10.06
C LYS A 139 -36.28 15.33 -10.84
N LYS A 140 -36.21 14.00 -10.92
CA LYS A 140 -37.24 13.18 -11.60
C LYS A 140 -38.60 13.33 -10.92
N TRP A 141 -38.64 13.31 -9.60
CA TRP A 141 -39.87 13.49 -8.82
C TRP A 141 -40.49 14.87 -9.04
N LYS A 142 -39.67 15.94 -9.01
CA LYS A 142 -40.13 17.30 -9.25
C LYS A 142 -40.73 17.47 -10.65
N LYS A 143 -40.08 16.89 -11.69
CA LYS A 143 -40.57 16.89 -13.08
C LYS A 143 -41.86 16.08 -13.27
N LYS A 144 -42.18 15.12 -12.38
CA LYS A 144 -43.39 14.31 -12.47
C LYS A 144 -44.60 14.98 -11.78
N ARG A 145 -44.36 16.03 -10.99
CA ARG A 145 -45.39 16.80 -10.27
C ARG A 145 -45.71 18.17 -10.90
N THR A 146 -44.89 18.64 -11.83
CA THR A 146 -45.13 19.80 -12.70
C THR A 146 -45.57 19.31 -14.06
#